data_AF-A0A9Q1D7H6-F1
#
_entry.id   AF-A0A9Q1D7H6-F1
#
_cell.length_a   1.000
_cell.length_b   1.000
_cell.length_c   1.000
_cell.angle_alpha   90.00
_cell.angle_beta   90.00
_cell.angle_gamma   90.00
#
_symmetry.space_group_name_H-M   'P 1'
#
loop_
_entity.id
_entity.type
_entity.pdbx_description
1 polymer ?
#
loop_
_entity_poly.entity_id
_entity_poly.type
_entity_poly.pdbx_seq_one_letter_code
_entity_poly.pdbx_strand_id
1 'polypeptide(L)'
;MSGFTEKLSSYTMTQLNELLEDEEKLNKIVQDLEETQGVQQSKDVVLAGNRSLAEQNLLLQPSLDLQKNELTKRYRCLQELFESFQLRKSTLDHKLGSGSMDTLLALLQAEGAKIEEETEKMADLFLDGGQPLESFVDDYQSKRKLAHLRRVKIDRLREMLAPEADTNGSPTPAPRRSPTQPAQPASAQPAGLSGFPYPPCPYPSVPPQTGYASAFLPEGLGPQPGFIMQ
;
A
#
# COMPACT_ATOMS: atom_id res chain seq x y z
N MET A 1 18.87 50.55 -30.13
CA MET A 1 19.51 51.01 -31.37
C MET A 1 19.61 52.53 -31.51
N SER A 2 18.52 53.33 -31.44
CA SER A 2 18.57 54.79 -31.76
C SER A 2 19.68 55.54 -31.00
N GLY A 3 19.78 55.32 -29.68
CA GLY A 3 20.77 56.01 -28.83
C GLY A 3 22.24 55.72 -29.18
N PHE A 4 22.56 54.57 -29.79
CA PHE A 4 23.94 54.27 -30.23
C PHE A 4 24.29 55.08 -31.49
N THR A 5 23.37 55.16 -32.45
CA THR A 5 23.54 55.97 -33.67
C THR A 5 23.61 57.46 -33.34
N GLU A 6 22.78 57.94 -32.42
CA GLU A 6 22.83 59.32 -31.91
C GLU A 6 24.19 59.61 -31.23
N LYS A 7 24.68 58.72 -30.35
CA LYS A 7 25.98 58.86 -29.69
C LYS A 7 27.12 58.93 -30.72
N LEU A 8 27.12 58.06 -31.74
CA LEU A 8 28.09 58.08 -32.85
C LEU A 8 28.01 59.36 -33.70
N SER A 9 26.81 59.90 -33.93
CA SER A 9 26.61 61.11 -34.76
C SER A 9 27.17 62.40 -34.16
N SER A 10 27.55 62.38 -32.87
CA SER A 10 28.16 63.54 -32.18
C SER A 10 29.68 63.62 -32.30
N TYR A 11 30.35 62.60 -32.86
CA TYR A 11 31.80 62.56 -33.04
C TYR A 11 32.26 63.18 -34.36
N THR A 12 33.48 63.73 -34.37
CA THR A 12 34.13 64.24 -35.59
C THR A 12 34.81 63.13 -36.40
N MET A 13 35.03 63.34 -37.71
CA MET A 13 35.58 62.35 -38.63
C MET A 13 36.93 61.74 -38.18
N THR A 14 37.79 62.55 -37.55
CA THR A 14 39.06 62.07 -36.98
C THR A 14 38.86 61.17 -35.77
N GLN A 15 37.90 61.49 -34.89
CA GLN A 15 37.55 60.65 -33.74
C GLN A 15 36.85 59.35 -34.17
N LEU A 16 36.06 59.38 -35.25
CA LEU A 16 35.43 58.19 -35.83
C LEU A 16 36.46 57.23 -36.44
N ASN A 17 37.49 57.76 -37.13
CA ASN A 17 38.61 56.95 -37.61
C ASN A 17 39.44 56.38 -36.44
N GLU A 18 39.71 57.17 -35.40
CA GLU A 18 40.39 56.70 -34.18
C GLU A 18 39.61 55.56 -33.51
N LEU A 19 38.27 55.66 -33.46
CA LEU A 19 37.38 54.62 -32.93
C LEU A 19 37.33 53.34 -33.79
N LEU A 20 37.75 53.43 -35.05
CA LEU A 20 37.82 52.32 -36.00
C LEU A 20 39.15 51.56 -35.90
N GLU A 21 40.21 52.23 -35.45
CA GLU A 21 41.52 51.63 -35.17
C GLU A 21 41.68 51.15 -33.71
N ASP A 22 40.83 51.62 -32.79
CA ASP A 22 40.86 51.29 -31.36
C ASP A 22 39.60 50.52 -30.90
N GLU A 23 39.68 49.19 -30.99
CA GLU A 23 38.58 48.28 -30.65
C GLU A 23 38.21 48.31 -29.15
N GLU A 24 39.14 48.69 -28.26
CA GLU A 24 38.87 48.83 -26.83
C GLU A 24 37.98 50.06 -26.54
N LYS A 25 38.25 51.20 -27.19
CA LYS A 25 37.37 52.38 -27.12
C LYS A 25 35.98 52.08 -27.65
N LEU A 26 35.87 51.35 -28.76
CA LEU A 26 34.58 50.95 -29.32
C LEU A 26 33.80 50.05 -28.35
N ASN A 27 34.44 49.01 -27.81
CA ASN A 27 33.83 48.12 -26.81
C ASN A 27 33.37 48.89 -25.55
N LYS A 28 34.17 49.87 -25.09
CA LYS A 28 33.81 50.70 -23.95
C LYS A 28 32.54 51.53 -24.21
N ILE A 29 32.40 52.14 -25.39
CA ILE A 29 31.20 52.90 -25.76
C ILE A 29 29.95 51.99 -25.83
N VAL A 30 30.12 50.73 -26.23
CA VAL A 30 29.06 49.70 -26.25
C VAL A 30 28.70 49.21 -24.84
N GLN A 31 29.66 49.06 -23.93
CA GLN A 31 29.40 48.77 -22.51
C GLN A 31 28.72 49.95 -21.79
N ASP A 32 29.08 51.18 -22.15
CA ASP A 32 28.46 52.44 -21.68
C ASP A 32 27.12 52.76 -22.38
N LEU A 33 26.52 51.80 -23.10
CA LEU A 33 25.20 51.94 -23.70
C LEU A 33 24.14 51.42 -22.71
N GLU A 34 23.08 52.19 -22.50
CA GLU A 34 22.01 51.86 -21.54
C GLU A 34 21.33 50.51 -21.85
N GLU A 35 21.17 50.16 -23.13
CA GLU A 35 20.69 48.85 -23.57
C GLU A 35 21.60 47.70 -23.09
N THR A 36 22.93 47.87 -23.17
CA THR A 36 23.91 46.88 -22.70
C THR A 36 23.96 46.80 -21.18
N GLN A 37 23.93 47.94 -20.49
CA GLN A 37 23.92 47.98 -19.03
C GLN A 37 22.63 47.36 -18.46
N GLY A 38 21.47 47.62 -19.06
CA GLY A 38 20.20 47.00 -18.67
C GLY A 38 20.22 45.47 -18.81
N VAL A 39 20.79 44.95 -19.89
CA VAL A 39 20.98 43.50 -20.08
C VAL A 39 21.97 42.92 -19.06
N GLN A 40 23.08 43.60 -18.78
CA GLN A 40 24.07 43.15 -17.80
C GLN A 40 23.51 43.17 -16.36
N GLN A 41 22.76 44.21 -15.97
CA GLN A 41 22.05 44.25 -14.68
C GLN A 41 20.98 43.15 -14.59
N SER A 42 20.22 42.91 -15.66
CA SER A 42 19.22 41.83 -15.71
C SER A 42 19.87 40.45 -15.52
N LYS A 43 20.99 40.20 -16.22
CA LYS A 43 21.82 39.00 -16.05
C LYS A 43 22.29 38.85 -14.60
N ASP A 44 22.80 39.91 -13.97
CA ASP A 44 23.32 39.84 -12.61
C ASP A 44 22.22 39.58 -11.57
N VAL A 45 21.03 40.17 -11.75
CA VAL A 45 19.82 39.86 -10.96
C VAL A 45 19.41 38.40 -11.11
N VAL A 46 19.39 37.87 -12.33
CA VAL A 46 19.04 36.45 -12.59
C VAL A 46 20.09 35.50 -12.02
N LEU A 47 21.38 35.81 -12.13
CA LEU A 47 22.47 35.02 -11.55
C LEU A 47 22.41 35.02 -10.02
N ALA A 48 22.16 36.17 -9.39
CA ALA A 48 21.98 36.27 -7.95
C ALA A 48 20.76 35.47 -7.46
N GLY A 49 19.63 35.56 -8.17
CA GLY A 49 18.43 34.78 -7.88
C GLY A 49 18.64 33.27 -8.03
N ASN A 50 19.28 32.84 -9.13
CA ASN A 50 19.60 31.43 -9.36
C ASN A 50 20.56 30.89 -8.30
N ARG A 51 21.59 31.66 -7.93
CA ARG A 51 22.52 31.32 -6.85
C ARG A 51 21.80 31.14 -5.51
N SER A 52 20.96 32.10 -5.12
CA SER A 52 20.19 32.02 -3.88
C SER A 52 19.26 30.79 -3.86
N LEU A 53 18.60 30.48 -4.98
CA LEU A 53 17.76 29.29 -5.10
C LEU A 53 18.57 27.98 -5.03
N ALA A 54 19.75 27.93 -5.66
CA ALA A 54 20.65 26.80 -5.58
C ALA A 54 21.16 26.57 -4.14
N GLU A 55 21.55 27.65 -3.44
CA GLU A 55 21.95 27.60 -2.02
C GLU A 55 20.79 27.13 -1.13
N GLN A 56 19.56 27.60 -1.34
CA GLN A 56 18.38 27.09 -0.62
C GLN A 56 18.09 25.61 -0.90
N ASN A 57 18.18 25.17 -2.16
CA ASN A 57 18.00 23.76 -2.53
C ASN A 57 19.05 22.85 -1.86
N LEU A 58 20.31 23.29 -1.81
CA LEU A 58 21.39 22.58 -1.11
C LEU A 58 21.16 22.48 0.40
N LEU A 59 20.56 23.50 1.03
CA LEU A 59 20.18 23.46 2.45
C LEU A 59 18.99 22.53 2.73
N LEU A 60 18.07 22.36 1.79
CA LEU A 60 16.93 21.44 1.92
C LEU A 60 17.30 19.97 1.72
N GLN A 61 18.28 19.70 0.84
CA GLN A 61 18.73 18.36 0.49
C GLN A 61 19.01 17.44 1.71
N PRO A 62 19.82 17.82 2.74
CA PRO A 62 20.09 16.93 3.88
C PRO A 62 18.84 16.58 4.70
N SER A 63 17.85 17.47 4.77
CA SER A 63 16.59 17.20 5.45
C SER A 63 15.73 16.19 4.66
N LEU A 64 15.66 16.36 3.34
CA LEU A 64 14.96 15.43 2.44
C LEU A 64 15.62 14.05 2.43
N ASP A 65 16.95 13.99 2.37
CA ASP A 65 17.69 12.74 2.42
C ASP A 65 17.52 12.03 3.77
N LEU A 66 17.50 12.75 4.89
CA LEU A 66 17.19 12.18 6.21
C LEU A 66 15.77 11.56 6.24
N GLN A 67 14.76 12.31 5.81
CA GLN A 67 13.37 11.84 5.77
C GLN A 67 13.19 10.64 4.83
N LYS A 68 13.81 10.67 3.66
CA LYS A 68 13.84 9.56 2.69
C LYS A 68 14.49 8.32 3.27
N ASN A 69 15.61 8.46 3.98
CA ASN A 69 16.31 7.36 4.63
C ASN A 69 15.48 6.76 5.78
N GLU A 70 14.83 7.59 6.59
CA GLU A 70 13.94 7.10 7.65
C GLU A 70 12.70 6.38 7.06
N LEU A 71 12.07 6.94 6.04
CA LEU A 71 10.96 6.30 5.33
C LEU A 71 11.38 4.93 4.76
N THR A 72 12.55 4.86 4.10
CA THR A 72 13.12 3.62 3.56
C THR A 72 13.42 2.60 4.66
N LYS A 73 13.87 3.05 5.84
CA LYS A 73 14.05 2.19 7.02
C LYS A 73 12.71 1.65 7.53
N ARG A 74 11.68 2.49 7.65
CA ARG A 74 10.33 2.09 8.09
C ARG A 74 9.73 1.05 7.14
N TYR A 75 9.86 1.24 5.83
CA TYR A 75 9.40 0.26 4.82
C TYR A 75 10.13 -1.09 4.93
N ARG A 76 11.45 -1.09 5.11
CA ARG A 76 12.21 -2.35 5.31
C ARG A 76 11.78 -3.09 6.58
N CYS A 77 11.66 -2.40 7.72
CA CYS A 77 11.19 -3.03 8.95
C CYS A 77 9.73 -3.56 8.82
N LEU A 78 8.87 -2.88 8.06
CA LEU A 78 7.52 -3.37 7.75
C LEU A 78 7.56 -4.62 6.87
N GLN A 79 8.43 -4.66 5.86
CA GLN A 79 8.63 -5.83 5.00
C GLN A 79 9.15 -7.03 5.79
N GLU A 80 10.22 -6.86 6.59
CA GLU A 80 10.78 -7.88 7.47
C GLU A 80 9.71 -8.44 8.43
N LEU A 81 8.91 -7.55 9.04
CA LEU A 81 7.82 -7.94 9.93
C LEU A 81 6.73 -8.72 9.16
N PHE A 82 6.35 -8.28 7.96
CA PHE A 82 5.36 -8.96 7.13
C PHE A 82 5.85 -10.35 6.67
N GLU A 83 7.10 -10.48 6.25
CA GLU A 83 7.72 -11.76 5.90
C GLU A 83 7.76 -12.71 7.10
N SER A 84 8.13 -12.22 8.29
CA SER A 84 8.12 -13.02 9.53
C SER A 84 6.71 -13.45 9.93
N PHE A 85 5.70 -12.59 9.75
CA PHE A 85 4.29 -12.91 9.97
C PHE A 85 3.80 -13.99 9.00
N GLN A 86 4.09 -13.83 7.70
CA GLN A 86 3.70 -14.79 6.66
C GLN A 86 4.36 -16.15 6.88
N LEU A 87 5.63 -16.20 7.26
CA LEU A 87 6.32 -17.43 7.64
C LEU A 87 5.68 -18.09 8.87
N ARG A 88 5.37 -17.31 9.90
CA ARG A 88 4.71 -17.83 11.11
C ARG A 88 3.30 -18.32 10.83
N LYS A 89 2.54 -17.62 9.99
CA LYS A 89 1.23 -18.03 9.50
C LYS A 89 1.33 -19.34 8.73
N SER A 90 2.19 -19.43 7.70
CA SER A 90 2.39 -20.66 6.93
C SER A 90 2.85 -21.84 7.80
N THR A 91 3.65 -21.59 8.84
CA THR A 91 4.05 -22.62 9.81
C THR A 91 2.87 -23.11 10.66
N LEU A 92 1.96 -22.20 11.05
CA LEU A 92 0.74 -22.53 11.78
C LEU A 92 -0.25 -23.28 10.86
N ASP A 93 -0.48 -22.77 9.66
CA ASP A 93 -1.36 -23.37 8.65
C ASP A 93 -0.86 -24.77 8.22
N HIS A 94 0.45 -25.03 8.18
CA HIS A 94 0.97 -26.38 7.98
C HIS A 94 0.70 -27.31 9.19
N LYS A 95 0.80 -26.79 10.42
CA LYS A 95 0.60 -27.60 11.65
C LYS A 95 -0.87 -27.87 11.96
N LEU A 96 -1.76 -26.92 11.67
CA LEU A 96 -3.20 -26.95 11.99
C LEU A 96 -4.12 -27.06 10.76
N GLY A 97 -3.59 -27.01 9.54
CA GLY A 97 -4.38 -26.91 8.31
C GLY A 97 -5.49 -27.95 8.22
N SER A 98 -6.62 -27.57 7.59
CA SER A 98 -7.91 -28.30 7.61
C SER A 98 -7.75 -29.83 7.60
N GLY A 99 -6.97 -30.36 6.64
CA GLY A 99 -6.71 -31.80 6.52
C GLY A 99 -6.22 -32.50 7.79
N SER A 100 -5.49 -31.83 8.69
CA SER A 100 -5.11 -32.35 10.01
C SER A 100 -6.32 -32.52 10.93
N MET A 101 -7.22 -31.53 10.97
CA MET A 101 -8.41 -31.53 11.81
C MET A 101 -9.53 -32.41 11.24
N ASP A 102 -9.70 -32.42 9.92
CA ASP A 102 -10.59 -33.33 9.18
C ASP A 102 -10.14 -34.79 9.34
N THR A 103 -8.83 -35.07 9.25
CA THR A 103 -8.27 -36.41 9.50
C THR A 103 -8.47 -36.82 10.97
N LEU A 104 -8.26 -35.91 11.93
CA LEU A 104 -8.51 -36.17 13.34
C LEU A 104 -9.99 -36.51 13.59
N LEU A 105 -10.91 -35.79 12.95
CA LEU A 105 -12.34 -36.08 13.03
C LEU A 105 -12.68 -37.46 12.44
N ALA A 106 -12.12 -37.81 11.27
CA ALA A 106 -12.33 -39.11 10.65
C ALA A 106 -11.78 -40.27 11.50
N LEU A 107 -10.56 -40.12 12.05
CA LEU A 107 -9.96 -41.09 12.96
C LEU A 107 -10.78 -41.25 14.24
N LEU A 108 -11.25 -40.15 14.83
CA LEU A 108 -12.08 -40.18 16.03
C LEU A 108 -13.45 -40.82 15.76
N GLN A 109 -14.03 -40.64 14.57
CA GLN A 109 -15.26 -41.32 14.14
C GLN A 109 -15.05 -42.83 13.97
N ALA A 110 -13.96 -43.27 13.34
CA ALA A 110 -13.64 -44.69 13.19
C ALA A 110 -13.42 -45.37 14.55
N GLU A 111 -12.66 -44.73 15.44
CA GLU A 111 -12.48 -45.18 16.82
C GLU A 111 -13.78 -45.06 17.67
N GLY A 112 -14.69 -44.15 17.30
CA GLY A 112 -16.04 -44.04 17.88
C GLY A 112 -16.91 -45.24 17.51
N ALA A 113 -17.01 -45.56 16.22
CA ALA A 113 -17.76 -46.72 15.73
C ALA A 113 -17.22 -48.04 16.31
N LYS A 114 -15.88 -48.20 16.33
CA LYS A 114 -15.22 -49.36 16.93
C LYS A 114 -15.57 -49.56 18.41
N ILE A 115 -15.62 -48.50 19.22
CA ILE A 115 -15.96 -48.64 20.64
C ILE A 115 -17.46 -48.92 20.85
N GLU A 116 -18.33 -48.44 19.95
CA GLU A 116 -19.76 -48.81 19.95
C GLU A 116 -19.93 -50.30 19.61
N GLU A 117 -19.26 -50.80 18.57
CA GLU A 117 -19.23 -52.23 18.18
C GLU A 117 -18.62 -53.11 19.29
N GLU A 118 -17.56 -52.67 19.97
CA GLU A 118 -17.02 -53.36 21.14
C GLU A 118 -18.06 -53.48 22.27
N THR A 119 -18.85 -52.43 22.54
CA THR A 119 -19.93 -52.52 23.56
C THR A 119 -21.09 -53.41 23.15
N GLU A 120 -21.40 -53.50 21.85
CA GLU A 120 -22.43 -54.41 21.32
C GLU A 120 -22.01 -55.87 21.49
N LYS A 121 -20.78 -56.22 21.07
CA LYS A 121 -20.21 -57.57 21.27
C LYS A 121 -20.15 -57.99 22.74
N MET A 122 -19.87 -57.05 23.65
CA MET A 122 -19.90 -57.35 25.08
C MET A 122 -21.31 -57.66 25.59
N ALA A 123 -22.34 -56.99 25.06
CA ALA A 123 -23.73 -57.28 25.40
C ALA A 123 -24.15 -58.66 24.88
N ASP A 124 -23.80 -59.00 23.63
CA ASP A 124 -24.06 -60.31 23.04
C ASP A 124 -23.37 -61.43 23.84
N LEU A 125 -22.07 -61.29 24.14
CA LEU A 125 -21.31 -62.25 24.95
C LEU A 125 -21.90 -62.46 26.35
N PHE A 126 -22.48 -61.42 26.96
CA PHE A 126 -23.15 -61.54 28.25
C PHE A 126 -24.49 -62.29 28.12
N LEU A 127 -25.28 -62.01 27.07
CA LEU A 127 -26.55 -62.69 26.79
C LEU A 127 -26.36 -64.18 26.46
N ASP A 128 -25.27 -64.52 25.77
CA ASP A 128 -24.85 -65.91 25.50
C ASP A 128 -24.24 -66.62 26.73
N GLY A 129 -24.11 -65.93 27.87
CA GLY A 129 -23.55 -66.48 29.10
C GLY A 129 -22.02 -66.62 29.12
N GLY A 130 -21.31 -65.99 28.16
CA GLY A 130 -19.86 -66.02 28.03
C GLY A 130 -19.09 -65.13 29.03
N GLN A 131 -19.77 -64.25 29.77
CA GLN A 131 -19.15 -63.37 30.78
C GLN A 131 -19.99 -63.29 32.08
N PRO A 132 -19.38 -63.39 33.28
CA PRO A 132 -20.09 -63.20 34.54
C PRO A 132 -20.58 -61.76 34.74
N LEU A 133 -21.74 -61.59 35.39
CA LEU A 133 -22.40 -60.29 35.60
C LEU A 133 -21.48 -59.21 36.17
N GLU A 134 -20.79 -59.49 37.29
CA GLU A 134 -19.94 -58.49 37.97
C GLU A 134 -18.82 -57.95 37.05
N SER A 135 -18.19 -58.83 36.26
CA SER A 135 -17.17 -58.40 35.28
C SER A 135 -17.78 -57.64 34.10
N PHE A 136 -18.94 -58.08 33.60
CA PHE A 136 -19.65 -57.37 32.53
C PHE A 136 -20.03 -55.94 32.96
N VAL A 137 -20.55 -55.76 34.16
CA VAL A 137 -21.04 -54.47 34.68
C VAL A 137 -19.94 -53.41 34.70
N ASP A 138 -18.75 -53.74 35.21
CA ASP A 138 -17.62 -52.80 35.29
C ASP A 138 -17.06 -52.46 33.90
N ASP A 139 -16.75 -53.49 33.09
CA ASP A 139 -16.15 -53.31 31.77
C ASP A 139 -17.11 -52.57 30.82
N TYR A 140 -18.38 -52.98 30.79
CA TYR A 140 -19.39 -52.39 29.89
C TYR A 140 -19.67 -50.94 30.26
N GLN A 141 -19.83 -50.59 31.55
CA GLN A 141 -20.03 -49.20 31.95
C GLN A 141 -18.84 -48.30 31.57
N SER A 142 -17.61 -48.80 31.76
CA SER A 142 -16.38 -48.09 31.38
C SER A 142 -16.33 -47.83 29.87
N LYS A 143 -16.55 -48.87 29.06
CA LYS A 143 -16.55 -48.81 27.59
C LYS A 143 -17.69 -47.95 27.04
N ARG A 144 -18.90 -48.07 27.58
CA ARG A 144 -20.08 -47.30 27.17
C ARG A 144 -19.95 -45.81 27.51
N LYS A 145 -19.37 -45.48 28.66
CA LYS A 145 -19.01 -44.11 29.03
C LYS A 145 -17.99 -43.52 28.05
N LEU A 146 -16.97 -44.30 27.65
CA LEU A 146 -16.00 -43.87 26.63
C LEU A 146 -16.65 -43.64 25.25
N ALA A 147 -17.56 -44.51 24.82
CA ALA A 147 -18.33 -44.34 23.58
C ALA A 147 -19.13 -43.03 23.58
N HIS A 148 -19.91 -42.76 24.63
CA HIS A 148 -20.67 -41.51 24.74
C HIS A 148 -19.76 -40.26 24.80
N LEU A 149 -18.62 -40.33 25.50
CA LEU A 149 -17.63 -39.26 25.50
C LEU A 149 -16.99 -39.02 24.13
N ARG A 150 -16.72 -40.08 23.35
CA ARG A 150 -16.23 -39.97 21.97
C ARG A 150 -17.30 -39.32 21.07
N ARG A 151 -18.57 -39.72 21.19
CA ARG A 151 -19.68 -39.13 20.41
C ARG A 151 -19.81 -37.62 20.64
N VAL A 152 -19.85 -37.18 21.90
CA VAL A 152 -19.91 -35.73 22.24
C VAL A 152 -18.70 -34.96 21.69
N LYS A 153 -17.49 -35.56 21.71
CA LYS A 153 -16.29 -34.94 21.12
C LYS A 153 -16.35 -34.87 19.59
N ILE A 154 -16.89 -35.89 18.92
CA ILE A 154 -17.12 -35.90 17.47
C ILE A 154 -18.09 -34.78 17.08
N ASP A 155 -19.22 -34.67 17.80
CA ASP A 155 -20.24 -33.66 17.52
C ASP A 155 -19.72 -32.25 17.74
N ARG A 156 -18.94 -32.02 18.82
CA ARG A 156 -18.31 -30.71 19.06
C ARG A 156 -17.23 -30.37 18.03
N LEU A 157 -16.45 -31.35 17.58
CA LEU A 157 -15.43 -31.13 16.54
C LEU A 157 -16.07 -30.86 15.17
N ARG A 158 -17.21 -31.50 14.86
CA ARG A 158 -18.03 -31.18 13.68
C ARG A 158 -18.58 -29.76 13.73
N GLU A 159 -19.08 -29.32 14.89
CA GLU A 159 -19.56 -27.94 15.08
C GLU A 159 -18.44 -26.90 14.86
N MET A 160 -17.21 -27.19 15.30
CA MET A 160 -16.04 -26.32 15.10
C MET A 160 -15.46 -26.35 13.67
N LEU A 161 -15.68 -27.44 12.92
CA LEU A 161 -15.26 -27.60 11.52
C LEU A 161 -16.30 -27.12 10.52
N ALA A 162 -17.58 -27.06 10.92
CA ALA A 162 -18.61 -26.45 10.10
C ALA A 162 -18.23 -24.96 9.88
N PRO A 163 -18.16 -24.48 8.62
CA PRO A 163 -18.00 -23.05 8.40
C PRO A 163 -19.19 -22.35 9.05
N GLU A 164 -18.95 -21.26 9.78
CA GLU A 164 -20.02 -20.50 10.42
C GLU A 164 -21.03 -20.07 9.37
N ALA A 165 -22.19 -20.72 9.36
CA ALA A 165 -23.24 -20.49 8.38
C ALA A 165 -23.99 -19.20 8.73
N ASP A 166 -23.39 -18.06 8.39
CA ASP A 166 -23.95 -16.71 8.37
C ASP A 166 -25.14 -16.48 9.34
N THR A 167 -24.91 -16.66 10.64
CA THR A 167 -25.87 -16.22 11.67
C THR A 167 -25.80 -14.70 11.88
N ASN A 168 -25.72 -13.94 10.78
CA ASN A 168 -26.05 -12.51 10.74
C ASN A 168 -27.51 -12.33 10.31
N GLY A 169 -28.40 -13.10 10.96
CA GLY A 169 -29.84 -13.01 10.84
C GLY A 169 -30.38 -11.76 11.52
N SER A 170 -30.06 -10.58 10.98
CA SER A 170 -30.80 -9.36 11.28
C SER A 170 -32.26 -9.55 10.85
N PRO A 171 -33.25 -9.47 11.76
CA PRO A 171 -34.65 -9.50 11.36
C PRO A 171 -34.98 -8.13 10.74
N THR A 172 -34.72 -7.96 9.45
CA THR A 172 -35.12 -6.77 8.72
C THR A 172 -36.66 -6.77 8.60
N PRO A 173 -37.39 -5.83 9.23
CA PRO A 173 -38.83 -5.80 9.08
C PRO A 173 -39.14 -5.22 7.70
N ALA A 174 -39.69 -6.04 6.82
CA ALA A 174 -40.10 -5.61 5.48
C ALA A 174 -41.13 -4.46 5.57
N PRO A 175 -41.02 -3.40 4.74
CA PRO A 175 -41.91 -2.25 4.83
C PRO A 175 -43.31 -2.62 4.32
N ARG A 176 -44.24 -2.82 5.25
CA ARG A 176 -45.66 -3.13 4.96
C ARG A 176 -46.33 -1.87 4.39
N ARG A 177 -46.74 -1.92 3.12
CA ARG A 177 -47.43 -0.82 2.42
C ARG A 177 -48.93 -0.72 2.81
N SER A 178 -49.51 0.45 2.49
CA SER A 178 -50.96 0.79 2.38
C SER A 178 -51.65 1.39 3.63
N PRO A 179 -52.79 2.12 3.48
CA PRO A 179 -52.91 3.38 2.69
C PRO A 179 -53.84 4.47 3.34
N THR A 180 -53.93 5.68 2.73
CA THR A 180 -55.08 6.65 2.86
C THR A 180 -55.19 7.38 4.23
N GLN A 181 -55.55 8.67 4.45
CA GLN A 181 -55.91 9.95 3.75
C GLN A 181 -55.67 11.11 4.78
N PRO A 182 -56.04 12.42 4.59
CA PRO A 182 -56.35 13.22 3.39
C PRO A 182 -55.51 14.54 3.29
N ALA A 183 -55.79 15.37 2.27
CA ALA A 183 -55.01 16.56 1.89
C ALA A 183 -55.35 17.86 2.66
N GLN A 184 -54.43 18.85 2.60
CA GLN A 184 -54.65 20.32 2.70
C GLN A 184 -53.43 21.07 2.06
N PRO A 185 -53.53 22.38 1.73
CA PRO A 185 -53.04 22.88 0.43
C PRO A 185 -51.63 23.52 0.38
N ALA A 186 -51.16 23.77 -0.84
CA ALA A 186 -49.90 24.43 -1.14
C ALA A 186 -49.94 25.97 -1.00
N SER A 187 -48.81 26.56 -0.59
CA SER A 187 -48.56 28.01 -0.72
C SER A 187 -47.07 28.30 -1.03
N ALA A 188 -46.87 29.25 -1.93
CA ALA A 188 -45.65 29.79 -2.54
C ALA A 188 -44.31 29.78 -1.77
N GLN A 189 -43.22 29.73 -2.56
CA GLN A 189 -41.86 30.10 -2.15
C GLN A 189 -41.75 31.61 -1.78
N PRO A 190 -40.65 32.02 -1.13
CA PRO A 190 -39.61 32.69 -1.93
C PRO A 190 -38.18 32.19 -1.67
N ALA A 191 -37.26 32.57 -2.57
CA ALA A 191 -35.87 32.12 -2.58
C ALA A 191 -34.96 32.85 -1.56
N GLY A 192 -33.88 32.18 -1.13
CA GLY A 192 -32.88 32.73 -0.20
C GLY A 192 -31.60 31.91 -0.09
N LEU A 193 -30.69 32.10 -1.07
CA LEU A 193 -29.23 31.90 -1.05
C LEU A 193 -28.57 31.09 0.10
N SER A 194 -27.87 30.00 -0.23
CA SER A 194 -26.42 29.73 0.06
C SER A 194 -26.07 28.23 0.21
N GLY A 195 -24.82 27.86 -0.11
CA GLY A 195 -24.20 26.57 0.26
C GLY A 195 -24.08 25.52 -0.85
N PHE A 196 -22.95 25.51 -1.57
CA PHE A 196 -22.59 24.37 -2.44
C PHE A 196 -22.08 23.18 -1.60
N PRO A 197 -22.38 21.91 -1.98
CA PRO A 197 -21.90 20.73 -1.29
C PRO A 197 -20.51 20.29 -1.79
N TYR A 198 -19.63 19.88 -0.88
CA TYR A 198 -18.38 19.17 -1.21
C TYR A 198 -18.64 17.67 -1.45
N PRO A 199 -17.99 17.03 -2.43
CA PRO A 199 -18.03 15.58 -2.62
C PRO A 199 -17.05 14.84 -1.68
N PRO A 200 -17.28 13.55 -1.36
CA PRO A 200 -16.34 12.75 -0.56
C PRO A 200 -15.16 12.25 -1.40
N CYS A 201 -13.95 12.29 -0.85
CA CYS A 201 -12.75 11.73 -1.50
C CYS A 201 -12.73 10.18 -1.45
N PRO A 202 -12.46 9.48 -2.57
CA PRO A 202 -12.16 8.05 -2.55
C PRO A 202 -10.70 7.78 -2.14
N TYR A 203 -10.49 6.70 -1.39
CA TYR A 203 -9.14 6.21 -1.04
C TYR A 203 -8.38 5.69 -2.27
N PRO A 204 -7.03 5.86 -2.35
CA PRO A 204 -6.23 5.32 -3.44
C PRO A 204 -6.01 3.80 -3.30
N SER A 205 -6.23 3.08 -4.40
CA SER A 205 -5.99 1.64 -4.50
C SER A 205 -4.51 1.27 -4.64
N VAL A 206 -4.15 0.06 -4.23
CA VAL A 206 -2.80 -0.52 -4.38
C VAL A 206 -2.56 -0.90 -5.85
N PRO A 207 -1.42 -0.57 -6.48
CA PRO A 207 -1.10 -1.03 -7.83
C PRO A 207 -0.54 -2.47 -7.82
N PRO A 208 -0.88 -3.32 -8.82
CA PRO A 208 -0.32 -4.65 -8.96
C PRO A 208 1.09 -4.62 -9.58
N GLN A 209 1.91 -5.63 -9.26
CA GLN A 209 3.19 -5.83 -9.95
C GLN A 209 2.99 -6.40 -11.35
N THR A 210 3.78 -5.92 -12.31
CA THR A 210 4.04 -6.60 -13.59
C THR A 210 5.54 -6.77 -13.77
N GLY A 211 5.95 -7.97 -14.19
CA GLY A 211 7.32 -8.45 -14.11
C GLY A 211 8.28 -8.00 -15.22
N TYR A 212 9.53 -8.41 -14.99
CA TYR A 212 10.74 -8.20 -15.79
C TYR A 212 10.62 -8.32 -17.32
N ALA A 213 11.37 -7.46 -18.01
CA ALA A 213 12.15 -7.85 -19.18
C ALA A 213 13.51 -7.14 -19.14
N SER A 214 14.59 -7.92 -19.07
CA SER A 214 15.98 -7.43 -19.20
C SER A 214 16.45 -7.72 -20.63
N ALA A 215 17.16 -6.77 -21.25
CA ALA A 215 17.78 -6.96 -22.56
C ALA A 215 19.19 -6.35 -22.58
N PHE A 216 20.16 -7.18 -22.97
CA PHE A 216 21.60 -6.92 -23.00
C PHE A 216 22.07 -6.33 -24.34
N LEU A 217 22.92 -5.28 -24.29
CA LEU A 217 24.19 -5.05 -25.05
C LEU A 217 24.18 -5.12 -26.62
N PRO A 218 25.23 -4.70 -27.38
CA PRO A 218 26.66 -4.38 -27.09
C PRO A 218 27.02 -2.87 -27.22
N GLU A 219 28.10 -2.29 -26.68
CA GLU A 219 29.55 -2.62 -26.60
C GLU A 219 30.37 -2.22 -27.86
N GLY A 220 31.41 -1.38 -27.67
CA GLY A 220 32.52 -1.25 -28.63
C GLY A 220 33.11 0.15 -28.92
N LEU A 221 33.94 0.71 -28.02
CA LEU A 221 35.30 1.24 -28.32
C LEU A 221 35.93 1.90 -27.08
N GLY A 222 37.19 1.56 -26.81
CA GLY A 222 37.96 2.01 -25.64
C GLY A 222 38.90 3.20 -25.90
N PRO A 223 40.08 3.28 -25.25
CA PRO A 223 40.22 4.23 -24.13
C PRO A 223 41.46 5.17 -24.17
N GLN A 224 41.55 6.06 -23.16
CA GLN A 224 42.72 6.88 -22.74
C GLN A 224 43.02 8.17 -23.56
N PRO A 225 43.86 9.11 -23.06
CA PRO A 225 43.78 9.75 -21.73
C PRO A 225 44.07 11.28 -21.71
N GLY A 226 43.62 11.96 -20.65
CA GLY A 226 44.34 13.09 -20.02
C GLY A 226 44.20 14.50 -20.61
N PHE A 227 43.87 15.47 -19.75
CA PHE A 227 44.76 16.59 -19.44
C PHE A 227 44.50 17.11 -18.00
N ILE A 228 45.49 17.75 -17.39
CA ILE A 228 45.55 18.06 -15.94
C ILE A 228 45.49 19.58 -15.74
N MET A 229 45.13 19.99 -14.51
CA MET A 229 45.17 21.34 -13.91
C MET A 229 43.97 22.25 -14.23
N GLN A 230 43.48 23.06 -13.27
CA GLN A 230 43.95 23.30 -11.89
C GLN A 230 42.76 23.52 -10.95
#